data_AF-A0A497B552-F1
#
_entry.id   AF-A0A497B552-F1
#
_cell.length_a   1.000
_cell.length_b   1.000
_cell.length_c   1.000
_cell.angle_alpha   90.00
_cell.angle_beta   90.00
_cell.angle_gamma   90.00
#
_symmetry.space_group_name_H-M   'P 1'
#
loop_
_entity.id
_entity.type
_entity.pdbx_description
1 polymer ?
#
loop_
_entity_poly.entity_id
_entity_poly.type
_entity_poly.pdbx_seq_one_letter_code
_entity_poly.pdbx_strand_id
1 'polypeptide(L)'
;MLSSFDWVRRSRTGAELLATLEYLKTRPDIFAAGQDIGPPQSALDGPCQRCRVYARLPKQNYCQACQSILTRAGRLGKRSYSAIVVWGFVNRLPRQLWAGEGFYENHTWGDYVLDEHHFLLMMHRRELKPWLQELAIYHGSDLTGVLQVFPTSGVKFEGAMGDILCRAAHQETRFAMDRLHLRFFSASHQLLHPHTRDHKGLLTFEISDFLSLLEAAAVFRTLMRPEEQESLYELVSLEDPREEQFYWGRFMGALSQETRDMLSAWRVRQWPKNRIKLLYELIDYVGFYQTN
;
A
#
# COMPACT_ATOMS: atom_id res chain seq x y z
N MET A 1 25.59 15.39 3.88
CA MET A 1 24.97 14.44 4.84
C MET A 1 23.74 13.81 4.19
N LEU A 2 23.28 12.66 4.69
CA LEU A 2 22.04 12.03 4.20
C LEU A 2 20.84 12.92 4.52
N SER A 3 19.90 13.09 3.59
CA SER A 3 18.58 13.72 3.80
C SER A 3 17.59 12.77 4.48
N SER A 4 16.44 13.28 4.95
CA SER A 4 15.34 12.43 5.46
C SER A 4 14.89 11.39 4.44
N PHE A 5 14.81 11.76 3.17
CA PHE A 5 14.42 10.85 2.11
C PHE A 5 15.49 9.78 1.82
N ASP A 6 16.78 10.10 1.99
CA ASP A 6 17.83 9.08 1.90
C ASP A 6 17.68 7.99 2.98
N TRP A 7 17.20 8.36 4.17
CA TRP A 7 16.91 7.39 5.24
C TRP A 7 15.72 6.50 4.90
N VAL A 8 14.64 7.10 4.38
CA VAL A 8 13.44 6.40 3.92
C VAL A 8 13.81 5.36 2.84
N ARG A 9 14.56 5.78 1.81
CA ARG A 9 15.00 4.94 0.70
C ARG A 9 16.00 3.83 1.08
N ARG A 10 16.54 3.84 2.29
CA ARG A 10 17.42 2.76 2.80
C ARG A 10 16.67 1.67 3.55
N SER A 11 15.35 1.77 3.67
CA SER A 11 14.53 0.77 4.35
C SER A 11 14.46 -0.52 3.55
N ARG A 12 14.80 -1.66 4.17
CA ARG A 12 14.75 -2.95 3.48
C ARG A 12 13.38 -3.60 3.51
N THR A 13 12.62 -3.38 4.57
CA THR A 13 11.31 -4.00 4.82
C THR A 13 10.27 -2.96 5.22
N GLY A 14 8.99 -3.34 5.22
CA GLY A 14 7.92 -2.51 5.76
C GLY A 14 8.13 -2.10 7.23
N ALA A 15 8.65 -3.02 8.05
CA ALA A 15 8.93 -2.74 9.46
C ALA A 15 10.08 -1.72 9.62
N GLU A 16 11.12 -1.83 8.81
CA GLU A 16 12.21 -0.84 8.77
C GLU A 16 11.71 0.52 8.27
N LEU A 17 10.83 0.54 7.27
CA LEU A 17 10.24 1.77 6.76
C LEU A 17 9.45 2.47 7.86
N LEU A 18 8.51 1.77 8.49
CA LEU A 18 7.72 2.33 9.58
C LEU A 18 8.59 2.84 10.73
N ALA A 19 9.58 2.03 11.16
CA ALA A 19 10.52 2.45 12.21
C ALA A 19 11.31 3.71 11.80
N THR A 20 11.63 3.85 10.51
CA THR A 20 12.32 5.03 9.98
C THR A 20 11.41 6.25 10.02
N LEU A 21 10.14 6.14 9.62
CA LEU A 21 9.17 7.25 9.69
C LEU A 21 8.97 7.72 11.13
N GLU A 22 8.77 6.80 12.07
CA GLU A 22 8.63 7.13 13.49
C GLU A 22 9.91 7.75 14.07
N TYR A 23 11.09 7.33 13.59
CA TYR A 23 12.37 7.92 13.99
C TYR A 23 12.51 9.35 13.49
N LEU A 24 12.17 9.62 12.22
CA LEU A 24 12.20 10.97 11.64
C LEU A 24 11.23 11.92 12.34
N LYS A 25 10.02 11.45 12.70
CA LYS A 25 9.02 12.25 13.42
C LYS A 25 9.50 12.68 14.82
N THR A 26 10.22 11.80 15.52
CA THR A 26 10.75 12.08 16.88
C THR A 26 12.06 12.84 16.88
N ARG A 27 12.80 12.84 15.76
CA ARG A 27 14.10 13.48 15.61
C ARG A 27 14.21 14.10 14.21
N PRO A 28 13.56 15.26 13.95
CA PRO A 28 13.70 15.93 12.66
C PRO A 28 15.14 16.40 12.42
N ASP A 29 15.85 16.76 13.50
CA ASP A 29 17.21 17.31 13.47
C ASP A 29 18.33 16.25 13.50
N ILE A 30 18.10 15.03 13.00
CA ILE A 30 19.18 14.01 12.85
C ILE A 30 20.38 14.58 12.07
N PHE A 31 20.14 15.64 11.29
CA PHE A 31 21.12 16.32 10.43
C PHE A 31 21.94 17.40 11.15
N ALA A 32 21.56 17.83 12.35
CA ALA A 32 22.07 19.08 12.93
C ALA A 32 23.28 18.93 13.87
N ALA A 33 23.60 17.76 14.41
CA ALA A 33 24.72 17.67 15.37
C ALA A 33 25.40 16.29 15.45
N GLY A 34 26.67 16.23 15.03
CA GLY A 34 27.69 15.43 15.72
C GLY A 34 27.82 13.94 15.39
N GLN A 35 27.26 13.42 14.28
CA GLN A 35 27.64 12.07 13.84
C GLN A 35 28.88 12.12 12.93
N ASP A 36 29.96 11.54 13.43
CA ASP A 36 31.20 11.39 12.68
C ASP A 36 30.98 10.52 11.43
N ILE A 37 31.59 10.96 10.32
CA ILE A 37 31.65 10.17 9.09
C ILE A 37 32.49 8.93 9.37
N GLY A 38 31.99 7.77 8.92
CA GLY A 38 32.69 6.52 9.12
C GLY A 38 34.02 6.47 8.36
N PRO A 39 35.02 5.74 8.87
CA PRO A 39 36.28 5.57 8.16
C PRO A 39 36.04 4.82 6.83
N PRO A 40 36.97 4.93 5.86
CA PRO A 40 36.94 4.10 4.65
C PRO A 40 36.84 2.61 5.01
N GLN A 41 36.17 1.85 4.15
CA GLN A 41 36.02 0.41 4.36
C GLN A 41 37.40 -0.26 4.39
N SER A 42 37.69 -0.97 5.48
CA SER A 42 38.89 -1.80 5.67
C SER A 42 38.49 -3.22 6.10
N ALA A 43 39.48 -4.07 6.32
CA ALA A 43 39.25 -5.45 6.80
C ALA A 43 38.72 -5.51 8.25
N LEU A 44 39.05 -4.52 9.07
CA LEU A 44 38.75 -4.51 10.51
C LEU A 44 37.70 -3.48 10.91
N ASP A 45 37.60 -2.39 10.15
CA ASP A 45 36.68 -1.29 10.41
C ASP A 45 36.06 -0.74 9.12
N GLY A 46 35.00 0.05 9.25
CA GLY A 46 34.40 0.74 8.12
C GLY A 46 33.12 1.46 8.52
N PRO A 47 32.41 2.03 7.54
CA PRO A 47 31.19 2.76 7.82
C PRO A 47 30.08 1.80 8.24
N CYS A 48 29.03 2.32 8.85
CA CYS A 48 27.82 1.58 9.20
C CYS A 48 27.35 0.69 8.05
N GLN A 49 27.04 -0.58 8.34
CA GLN A 49 26.67 -1.55 7.29
C GLN A 49 25.34 -1.22 6.58
N ARG A 50 24.43 -0.50 7.24
CA ARG A 50 23.14 -0.05 6.67
C ARG A 50 23.25 1.25 5.89
N CYS A 51 23.72 2.34 6.53
CA CYS A 51 23.77 3.65 5.85
C CYS A 51 25.05 3.87 5.03
N ARG A 52 26.12 3.08 5.25
CA ARG A 52 27.42 3.20 4.55
C ARG A 52 28.06 4.59 4.59
N VAL A 53 27.61 5.47 5.49
CA VAL A 53 28.09 6.87 5.60
C VAL A 53 28.65 7.16 6.99
N TYR A 54 27.86 6.91 8.04
CA TYR A 54 28.25 7.29 9.41
C TYR A 54 29.08 6.20 10.12
N ALA A 55 29.87 6.62 11.11
CA ALA A 55 30.68 5.74 11.92
C ALA A 55 29.83 4.71 12.69
N ARG A 56 30.38 3.51 12.89
CA ARG A 56 29.75 2.46 13.69
C ARG A 56 29.87 2.78 15.17
N LEU A 57 28.91 2.33 15.97
CA LEU A 57 29.11 2.28 17.41
C LEU A 57 30.19 1.24 17.76
N PRO A 58 30.98 1.43 18.83
CA PRO A 58 31.99 0.46 19.25
C PRO A 58 31.39 -0.94 19.41
N LYS A 59 32.04 -1.95 18.80
CA LYS A 59 31.62 -3.37 18.80
C LYS A 59 30.25 -3.63 18.14
N GLN A 60 29.75 -2.70 17.32
CA GLN A 60 28.48 -2.85 16.60
C GLN A 60 28.69 -2.70 15.09
N ASN A 61 27.74 -3.19 14.31
CA ASN A 61 27.75 -3.09 12.84
C ASN A 61 27.11 -1.79 12.32
N TYR A 62 26.47 -1.02 13.20
CA TYR A 62 25.60 0.08 12.84
C TYR A 62 25.94 1.37 13.58
N CYS A 63 25.65 2.52 12.95
CA CYS A 63 25.66 3.81 13.65
C CYS A 63 24.47 3.90 14.61
N GLN A 64 24.48 4.88 15.52
CA GLN A 64 23.42 5.06 16.51
C GLN A 64 22.01 5.16 15.90
N ALA A 65 21.86 5.91 14.81
CA ALA A 65 20.58 6.05 14.12
C ALA A 65 20.11 4.73 13.49
N CYS A 66 20.98 4.06 12.73
CA CYS A 66 20.67 2.76 12.14
C CYS A 66 20.33 1.71 13.20
N GLN A 67 21.08 1.67 14.30
CA GLN A 67 20.84 0.74 15.41
C GLN A 67 19.46 1.00 16.04
N SER A 68 19.10 2.26 16.24
CA SER A 68 17.80 2.65 16.82
C SER A 68 16.64 2.21 15.91
N ILE A 69 16.75 2.49 14.61
CA ILE A 69 15.77 2.12 13.59
C ILE A 69 15.61 0.59 13.55
N LEU A 70 16.70 -0.17 13.45
CA LEU A 70 16.66 -1.63 13.36
C LEU A 70 16.12 -2.28 14.64
N THR A 71 16.48 -1.75 15.81
CA THR A 71 15.97 -2.23 17.10
C THR A 71 14.45 -2.06 17.18
N ARG A 72 13.94 -0.91 16.71
CA ARG A 72 12.50 -0.63 16.66
C ARG A 72 11.79 -1.49 15.62
N ALA A 73 12.38 -1.63 14.43
CA ALA A 73 11.85 -2.46 13.34
C ALA A 73 11.64 -3.93 13.78
N GLY A 74 12.53 -4.47 14.63
CA GLY A 74 12.39 -5.82 15.20
C GLY A 74 11.08 -6.05 15.96
N ARG A 75 10.42 -5.00 16.45
CA ARG A 75 9.11 -5.09 17.17
C ARG A 75 7.91 -4.83 16.26
N LEU A 76 8.13 -4.35 15.04
CA LEU A 76 7.06 -3.90 14.13
C LEU A 76 6.69 -4.92 13.04
N GLY A 77 7.38 -6.07 12.98
CA GLY A 77 7.15 -7.06 11.91
C GLY A 77 5.70 -7.53 11.75
N LYS A 78 4.98 -7.73 12.86
CA LYS A 78 3.55 -8.11 12.82
C LYS A 78 2.67 -6.98 12.27
N ARG A 79 2.94 -5.74 12.68
CA ARG A 79 2.19 -4.57 12.20
C ARG A 79 2.46 -4.34 10.72
N SER A 80 3.71 -4.43 10.27
CA SER A 80 4.05 -4.20 8.87
C SER A 80 3.36 -5.16 7.91
N TYR A 81 3.07 -6.40 8.32
CA TYR A 81 2.49 -7.41 7.43
C TYR A 81 1.11 -7.04 6.87
N SER A 82 0.27 -6.37 7.66
CA SER A 82 -1.02 -5.84 7.18
C SER A 82 -0.95 -4.36 6.80
N ALA A 83 0.26 -3.79 6.73
CA ALA A 83 0.47 -2.42 6.31
C ALA A 83 0.41 -2.28 4.79
N ILE A 84 -0.16 -1.17 4.36
CA ILE A 84 0.00 -0.65 3.01
C ILE A 84 0.78 0.65 3.07
N VAL A 85 1.40 0.96 1.95
CA VAL A 85 2.08 2.22 1.68
C VAL A 85 1.26 2.97 0.65
N VAL A 86 1.03 4.24 0.92
CA VAL A 86 0.46 5.19 -0.05
C VAL A 86 1.56 6.19 -0.38
N TRP A 87 2.01 6.19 -1.63
CA TRP A 87 2.88 7.22 -2.17
C TRP A 87 2.04 8.18 -3.01
N GLY A 88 1.97 9.44 -2.60
CA GLY A 88 1.16 10.45 -3.26
C GLY A 88 2.01 11.53 -3.90
N PHE A 89 1.68 11.88 -5.15
CA PHE A 89 2.18 13.05 -5.85
C PHE A 89 0.98 13.86 -6.32
N VAL A 90 0.76 15.01 -5.69
CA VAL A 90 -0.47 15.80 -5.85
C VAL A 90 -0.18 17.27 -6.11
N ASN A 91 -1.13 17.95 -6.74
CA ASN A 91 -1.05 19.39 -7.03
C ASN A 91 -0.85 20.26 -5.78
N ARG A 92 -1.40 19.86 -4.64
CA ARG A 92 -1.22 20.51 -3.34
C ARG A 92 -1.44 19.54 -2.19
N LEU A 93 -0.57 19.57 -1.18
CA LEU A 93 -0.80 18.78 0.02
C LEU A 93 -1.92 19.37 0.90
N PRO A 94 -2.87 18.54 1.37
CA PRO A 94 -3.77 18.88 2.46
C PRO A 94 -3.05 19.48 3.66
N ARG A 95 -3.62 20.54 4.26
CA ARG A 95 -3.01 21.26 5.40
C ARG A 95 -2.79 20.34 6.62
N GLN A 96 -3.65 19.35 6.79
CA GLN A 96 -3.61 18.41 7.90
C GLN A 96 -2.37 17.49 7.81
N LEU A 97 -1.97 17.11 6.59
CA LEU A 97 -0.70 16.42 6.36
C LEU A 97 0.50 17.31 6.70
N TRP A 98 0.45 18.59 6.34
CA TRP A 98 1.49 19.56 6.70
C TRP A 98 1.64 19.75 8.20
N ALA A 99 0.52 19.77 8.94
CA ALA A 99 0.53 19.93 10.38
C ALA A 99 0.98 18.67 11.13
N GLY A 100 1.17 17.53 10.44
CA GLY A 100 1.49 16.25 11.07
C GLY A 100 0.36 15.67 11.93
N GLU A 101 -0.85 16.24 11.79
CA GLU A 101 -2.09 15.86 12.47
C GLU A 101 -2.75 14.64 11.80
N GLY A 102 -2.21 14.17 10.67
CA GLY A 102 -2.77 13.09 9.88
C GLY A 102 -3.92 13.55 8.98
N PHE A 103 -4.73 12.62 8.47
CA PHE A 103 -6.09 12.95 8.06
C PHE A 103 -7.01 12.74 9.26
N TYR A 104 -8.15 13.44 9.29
CA TYR A 104 -9.06 13.65 10.42
C TYR A 104 -9.17 12.48 11.42
N GLU A 105 -9.45 11.27 10.93
CA GLU A 105 -9.34 10.03 11.71
C GLU A 105 -7.91 9.47 11.64
N ASN A 106 -7.32 9.09 12.79
CA ASN A 106 -5.94 8.56 12.94
C ASN A 106 -5.73 7.19 12.24
N HIS A 107 -5.93 7.10 10.93
CA HIS A 107 -5.77 5.93 10.10
C HIS A 107 -4.30 5.56 9.88
N THR A 108 -3.39 6.53 10.04
CA THR A 108 -1.98 6.41 9.66
C THR A 108 -1.11 5.95 10.83
N TRP A 109 -0.24 4.97 10.57
CA TRP A 109 0.81 4.54 11.49
C TRP A 109 2.10 5.34 11.35
N GLY A 110 2.34 5.89 10.16
CA GLY A 110 3.50 6.72 9.89
C GLY A 110 3.26 7.58 8.65
N ASP A 111 3.75 8.80 8.70
CA ASP A 111 3.63 9.81 7.66
C ASP A 111 5.00 10.45 7.40
N TYR A 112 5.22 10.87 6.16
CA TYR A 112 6.39 11.63 5.76
C TYR A 112 6.06 12.52 4.58
N VAL A 113 6.27 13.83 4.76
CA VAL A 113 6.16 14.84 3.72
C VAL A 113 7.55 15.10 3.14
N LEU A 114 7.70 14.92 1.84
CA LEU A 114 8.97 15.14 1.15
C LEU A 114 9.12 16.60 0.71
N ASP A 115 8.06 17.16 0.14
CA ASP A 115 7.97 18.55 -0.35
C ASP A 115 6.50 18.98 -0.45
N GLU A 116 6.18 20.05 -1.18
CA GLU A 116 4.82 20.60 -1.31
C GLU A 116 3.83 19.73 -2.10
N HIS A 117 4.31 18.68 -2.76
CA HIS A 117 3.55 17.83 -3.66
C HIS A 117 3.63 16.33 -3.31
N HIS A 118 4.71 15.92 -2.63
CA HIS A 118 5.00 14.52 -2.38
C HIS A 118 4.82 14.14 -0.91
N PHE A 119 4.10 13.05 -0.69
CA PHE A 119 3.92 12.49 0.64
C PHE A 119 3.92 10.96 0.60
N LEU A 120 4.26 10.38 1.75
CA LEU A 120 4.28 8.95 2.00
C LEU A 120 3.47 8.67 3.26
N LEU A 121 2.50 7.76 3.18
CA LEU A 121 1.75 7.26 4.32
C LEU A 121 1.94 5.75 4.46
N MET A 122 1.92 5.30 5.71
CA MET A 122 1.74 3.91 6.08
C MET A 122 0.49 3.77 6.94
N MET A 123 -0.38 2.84 6.60
CA MET A 123 -1.63 2.56 7.32
C MET A 123 -1.98 1.08 7.26
N HIS A 124 -2.92 0.65 8.08
CA HIS A 124 -3.47 -0.70 7.97
C HIS A 124 -4.28 -0.83 6.68
N ARG A 125 -4.17 -1.95 5.97
CA ARG A 125 -4.83 -2.16 4.65
C ARG A 125 -6.35 -1.94 4.64
N ARG A 126 -7.02 -2.21 5.77
CA ARG A 126 -8.48 -2.00 5.93
C ARG A 126 -8.89 -0.54 6.10
N GLU A 127 -7.95 0.34 6.41
CA GLU A 127 -8.20 1.78 6.54
C GLU A 127 -8.18 2.48 5.18
N LEU A 128 -7.81 1.79 4.10
CA LEU A 128 -7.73 2.37 2.77
C LEU A 128 -9.06 2.98 2.31
N LYS A 129 -10.16 2.24 2.49
CA LYS A 129 -11.49 2.68 2.09
C LYS A 129 -11.95 3.94 2.85
N PRO A 130 -12.03 3.94 4.19
CA PRO A 130 -12.45 5.14 4.92
C PRO A 130 -11.53 6.33 4.63
N TRP A 131 -10.22 6.10 4.57
CA TRP A 131 -9.26 7.16 4.23
C TRP A 131 -9.50 7.78 2.84
N LEU A 132 -9.75 6.98 1.81
CA LEU A 132 -10.09 7.49 0.48
C LEU A 132 -11.44 8.21 0.44
N GLN A 133 -12.42 7.76 1.23
CA GLN A 133 -13.72 8.42 1.35
C GLN A 133 -13.57 9.81 1.98
N GLU A 134 -12.80 9.93 3.06
CA GLU A 134 -12.48 11.22 3.65
C GLU A 134 -11.76 12.13 2.66
N LEU A 135 -10.75 11.60 1.96
CA LEU A 135 -10.01 12.36 0.95
C LEU A 135 -10.95 12.91 -0.13
N ALA A 136 -11.89 12.09 -0.62
CA ALA A 136 -12.87 12.50 -1.61
C ALA A 136 -13.88 13.53 -1.07
N ILE A 137 -14.33 13.39 0.18
CA ILE A 137 -15.28 14.33 0.81
C ILE A 137 -14.65 15.70 1.02
N TYR A 138 -13.42 15.74 1.55
CA TYR A 138 -12.79 17.00 1.97
C TYR A 138 -11.98 17.67 0.87
N HIS A 139 -11.42 16.90 -0.06
CA HIS A 139 -10.52 17.42 -1.10
C HIS A 139 -11.00 17.16 -2.53
N GLY A 140 -12.05 16.34 -2.72
CA GLY A 140 -12.85 16.23 -3.95
C GLY A 140 -12.10 16.38 -5.28
N SER A 141 -12.65 17.21 -6.17
CA SER A 141 -12.09 17.59 -7.47
C SER A 141 -10.87 18.51 -7.38
N ASP A 142 -10.58 18.99 -6.18
CA ASP A 142 -9.61 20.03 -5.89
C ASP A 142 -8.19 19.45 -5.75
N LEU A 143 -8.09 18.17 -5.40
CA LEU A 143 -6.87 17.39 -5.37
C LEU A 143 -6.71 16.65 -6.70
N THR A 144 -5.61 16.90 -7.41
CA THR A 144 -5.27 16.20 -8.65
C THR A 144 -3.88 15.61 -8.56
N GLY A 145 -3.58 14.60 -9.38
CA GLY A 145 -2.31 13.89 -9.39
C GLY A 145 -2.48 12.38 -9.28
N VAL A 146 -1.58 11.71 -8.57
CA VAL A 146 -1.58 10.25 -8.47
C VAL A 146 -1.31 9.76 -7.05
N LEU A 147 -2.10 8.77 -6.63
CA LEU A 147 -1.88 7.99 -5.42
C LEU A 147 -1.48 6.57 -5.82
N GLN A 148 -0.32 6.11 -5.38
CA GLN A 148 0.15 4.75 -5.60
C GLN A 148 0.03 3.96 -4.30
N VAL A 149 -0.81 2.93 -4.31
CA VAL A 149 -1.12 2.09 -3.15
C VAL A 149 -0.54 0.70 -3.36
N PHE A 150 0.29 0.25 -2.42
CA PHE A 150 0.93 -1.07 -2.48
C PHE A 150 1.20 -1.61 -1.08
N PRO A 151 1.19 -2.94 -0.87
CA PRO A 151 1.55 -3.51 0.42
C PRO A 151 3.05 -3.36 0.70
N THR A 152 3.43 -3.50 1.96
CA THR A 152 4.85 -3.56 2.30
C THR A 152 5.50 -4.87 1.87
N SER A 153 6.82 -4.83 1.63
CA SER A 153 7.63 -6.01 1.36
C SER A 153 8.21 -6.56 2.66
N GLY A 154 8.19 -7.89 2.76
CA GLY A 154 8.95 -8.65 3.74
C GLY A 154 10.34 -9.01 3.20
N VAL A 155 11.18 -9.58 4.07
CA VAL A 155 12.58 -9.98 3.77
C VAL A 155 12.68 -10.98 2.60
N LYS A 156 11.61 -11.73 2.31
CA LYS A 156 11.58 -12.80 1.30
C LYS A 156 11.29 -12.33 -0.14
N PHE A 157 10.94 -11.06 -0.34
CA PHE A 157 10.61 -10.56 -1.69
C PHE A 157 11.84 -9.97 -2.38
N GLU A 158 11.88 -10.07 -3.72
CA GLU A 158 13.01 -9.72 -4.60
C GLU A 158 13.34 -8.21 -4.69
N GLY A 159 12.84 -7.37 -3.75
CA GLY A 159 13.12 -5.94 -3.73
C GLY A 159 13.03 -5.34 -2.33
N ALA A 160 14.01 -4.51 -1.98
CA ALA A 160 13.94 -3.72 -0.74
C ALA A 160 12.81 -2.70 -0.84
N MET A 161 12.20 -2.33 0.30
CA MET A 161 11.18 -1.27 0.30
C MET A 161 11.71 0.04 -0.29
N GLY A 162 12.98 0.36 -0.06
CA GLY A 162 13.64 1.50 -0.68
C GLY A 162 13.61 1.48 -2.21
N ASP A 163 13.82 0.32 -2.82
CA ASP A 163 13.79 0.17 -4.28
C ASP A 163 12.36 0.34 -4.81
N ILE A 164 11.38 -0.22 -4.10
CA ILE A 164 9.95 -0.09 -4.42
C ILE A 164 9.52 1.38 -4.36
N LEU A 165 9.96 2.12 -3.33
CA LEU A 165 9.68 3.55 -3.20
C LEU A 165 10.32 4.39 -4.31
N CYS A 166 11.59 4.10 -4.65
CA CYS A 166 12.24 4.76 -5.78
C CYS A 166 11.50 4.50 -7.10
N ARG A 167 10.96 3.29 -7.28
CA ARG A 167 10.15 2.96 -8.45
C ARG A 167 8.81 3.68 -8.46
N ALA A 168 8.14 3.81 -7.32
CA ALA A 168 6.90 4.57 -7.20
C ALA A 168 7.14 6.04 -7.57
N ALA A 169 8.13 6.69 -6.95
CA ALA A 169 8.51 8.07 -7.27
C ALA A 169 8.83 8.24 -8.76
N HIS A 170 9.65 7.37 -9.34
CA HIS A 170 9.96 7.47 -10.77
C HIS A 170 8.73 7.39 -11.69
N GLN A 171 7.73 6.59 -11.32
CA GLN A 171 6.54 6.35 -12.15
C GLN A 171 5.49 7.46 -12.10
N GLU A 172 5.53 8.34 -11.11
CA GLU A 172 4.53 9.40 -10.95
C GLU A 172 4.57 10.44 -12.08
N THR A 173 5.76 10.65 -12.66
CA THR A 173 6.04 11.58 -13.76
C THR A 173 5.21 11.33 -15.03
N ARG A 174 4.56 10.17 -15.13
CA ARG A 174 3.73 9.78 -16.28
C ARG A 174 2.29 10.28 -16.19
N PHE A 175 1.88 10.84 -15.06
CA PHE A 175 0.50 11.23 -14.81
C PHE A 175 0.33 12.74 -14.95
N ALA A 176 -0.72 13.13 -15.67
CA ALA A 176 -1.14 14.52 -15.73
C ALA A 176 -1.82 14.93 -14.41
N MET A 177 -1.73 16.21 -14.08
CA MET A 177 -2.42 16.82 -12.94
C MET A 177 -3.88 17.21 -13.28
N ASP A 178 -4.56 16.41 -14.09
CA ASP A 178 -5.90 16.69 -14.60
C ASP A 178 -7.01 16.22 -13.65
N ARG A 179 -6.79 15.08 -12.98
CA ARG A 179 -7.68 14.49 -11.99
C ARG A 179 -6.87 13.68 -10.98
N LEU A 180 -7.51 13.13 -9.96
CA LEU A 180 -6.87 12.24 -9.00
C LEU A 180 -6.95 10.79 -9.48
N HIS A 181 -5.81 10.25 -9.91
CA HIS A 181 -5.65 8.86 -10.30
C HIS A 181 -5.22 8.02 -9.11
N LEU A 182 -5.79 6.83 -8.96
CA LEU A 182 -5.35 5.84 -7.99
C LEU A 182 -4.76 4.63 -8.71
N ARG A 183 -3.53 4.28 -8.35
CA ARG A 183 -2.83 3.10 -8.83
C ARG A 183 -2.75 2.05 -7.74
N PHE A 184 -3.43 0.93 -7.93
CA PHE A 184 -3.50 -0.13 -6.95
C PHE A 184 -2.63 -1.33 -7.35
N PHE A 185 -1.72 -1.70 -6.46
CA PHE A 185 -0.90 -2.89 -6.58
C PHE A 185 -1.24 -3.85 -5.44
N SER A 186 -1.73 -5.04 -5.76
CA SER A 186 -2.05 -6.07 -4.77
C SER A 186 -0.81 -6.69 -4.13
N ALA A 187 0.35 -6.53 -4.77
CA ALA A 187 1.65 -6.99 -4.27
C ALA A 187 2.76 -6.00 -4.65
N SER A 188 3.75 -5.81 -3.76
CA SER A 188 4.77 -4.76 -3.93
C SER A 188 5.67 -4.95 -5.16
N HIS A 189 5.96 -6.20 -5.55
CA HIS A 189 6.78 -6.50 -6.73
C HIS A 189 6.11 -6.08 -8.05
N GLN A 190 4.79 -5.86 -8.07
CA GLN A 190 4.07 -5.43 -9.26
C GLN A 190 4.50 -4.03 -9.73
N LEU A 191 5.09 -3.21 -8.85
CA LEU A 191 5.73 -1.94 -9.21
C LEU A 191 6.93 -2.09 -10.13
N LEU A 192 7.56 -3.28 -10.19
CA LEU A 192 8.67 -3.56 -11.11
C LEU A 192 8.18 -3.72 -12.56
N HIS A 193 6.96 -4.23 -12.75
CA HIS A 193 6.38 -4.52 -14.08
C HIS A 193 4.92 -4.04 -14.20
N PRO A 194 4.65 -2.73 -14.03
CA PRO A 194 3.28 -2.20 -13.94
C PRO A 194 2.46 -2.38 -15.23
N HIS A 195 3.13 -2.36 -16.39
CA HIS A 195 2.50 -2.45 -17.71
C HIS A 195 1.60 -3.68 -17.87
N THR A 196 1.99 -4.82 -17.27
CA THR A 196 1.22 -6.08 -17.36
C THR A 196 -0.18 -5.98 -16.75
N ARG A 197 -0.34 -5.17 -15.69
CA ARG A 197 -1.63 -4.91 -15.03
C ARG A 197 -2.39 -3.77 -15.69
N ASP A 198 -1.65 -2.76 -16.14
CA ASP A 198 -2.23 -1.59 -16.80
C ASP A 198 -2.94 -1.98 -18.10
N HIS A 199 -2.32 -2.81 -18.94
CA HIS A 199 -2.96 -3.38 -20.14
C HIS A 199 -4.21 -4.23 -19.86
N LYS A 200 -4.38 -4.70 -18.63
CA LYS A 200 -5.54 -5.49 -18.19
C LYS A 200 -6.62 -4.62 -17.52
N GLY A 201 -6.41 -3.31 -17.41
CA GLY A 201 -7.32 -2.40 -16.69
C GLY A 201 -7.37 -2.65 -15.18
N LEU A 202 -6.27 -3.15 -14.60
CA LEU A 202 -6.20 -3.61 -13.20
C LEU A 202 -5.34 -2.74 -12.29
N LEU A 203 -4.88 -1.60 -12.80
CA LEU A 203 -3.89 -0.78 -12.12
C LEU A 203 -4.39 0.61 -11.83
N THR A 204 -4.77 1.34 -12.88
CA THR A 204 -5.08 2.76 -12.80
C THR A 204 -6.59 2.98 -12.81
N PHE A 205 -7.09 3.73 -11.84
CA PHE A 205 -8.50 4.03 -11.64
C PHE A 205 -8.68 5.51 -11.34
N GLU A 206 -9.85 6.06 -11.66
CA GLU A 206 -10.30 7.27 -10.98
C GLU A 206 -10.66 6.92 -9.52
N ILE A 207 -10.48 7.87 -8.60
CA ILE A 207 -10.78 7.64 -7.18
C ILE A 207 -12.24 7.19 -6.94
N SER A 208 -13.19 7.77 -7.66
CA SER A 208 -14.63 7.46 -7.61
C SER A 208 -14.93 6.01 -8.03
N ASP A 209 -14.32 5.57 -9.14
CA ASP A 209 -14.41 4.20 -9.62
C ASP A 209 -13.79 3.21 -8.63
N PHE A 210 -12.63 3.54 -8.08
CA PHE A 210 -11.94 2.67 -7.14
C PHE A 210 -12.69 2.55 -5.80
N LEU A 211 -13.28 3.64 -5.31
CA LEU A 211 -14.17 3.61 -4.14
C LEU A 211 -15.38 2.70 -4.38
N SER A 212 -15.96 2.74 -5.58
CA SER A 212 -17.06 1.84 -5.96
C SER A 212 -16.63 0.37 -6.01
N LEU A 213 -15.39 0.09 -6.41
CA LEU A 213 -14.82 -1.28 -6.35
C LEU A 213 -14.58 -1.75 -4.91
N LEU A 214 -14.07 -0.88 -4.03
CA LEU A 214 -13.93 -1.18 -2.59
C LEU A 214 -15.29 -1.39 -1.91
N GLU A 215 -16.31 -0.63 -2.33
CA GLU A 215 -17.69 -0.81 -1.88
C GLU A 215 -18.22 -2.21 -2.27
N ALA A 216 -18.09 -2.57 -3.55
CA ALA A 216 -18.47 -3.89 -4.03
C ALA A 216 -17.70 -5.01 -3.30
N ALA A 217 -16.40 -4.83 -3.05
CA ALA A 217 -15.60 -5.79 -2.29
C ALA A 217 -16.09 -5.95 -0.84
N ALA A 218 -16.50 -4.86 -0.18
CA ALA A 218 -17.03 -4.89 1.19
C ALA A 218 -18.38 -5.62 1.26
N VAL A 219 -19.28 -5.32 0.32
CA VAL A 219 -20.58 -6.02 0.21
C VAL A 219 -20.36 -7.51 -0.08
N PHE A 220 -19.50 -7.83 -1.05
CA PHE A 220 -19.15 -9.21 -1.40
C PHE A 220 -18.59 -9.98 -0.20
N ARG A 221 -17.64 -9.39 0.53
CA ARG A 221 -17.03 -9.97 1.72
C ARG A 221 -18.05 -10.22 2.84
N THR A 222 -19.07 -9.35 2.94
CA THR A 222 -20.09 -9.43 4.00
C THR A 222 -21.15 -10.48 3.68
N LEU A 223 -21.65 -10.51 2.44
CA LEU A 223 -22.76 -11.38 2.04
C LEU A 223 -22.35 -12.80 1.66
N MET A 224 -21.08 -13.02 1.30
CA MET A 224 -20.58 -14.35 0.91
C MET A 224 -19.68 -14.94 1.97
N ARG A 225 -19.96 -16.18 2.37
CA ARG A 225 -19.08 -16.96 3.25
C ARG A 225 -17.77 -17.30 2.53
N PRO A 226 -16.66 -17.52 3.25
CA PRO A 226 -15.38 -17.87 2.62
C PRO A 226 -15.46 -19.07 1.66
N GLU A 227 -16.20 -20.13 2.02
CA GLU A 227 -16.40 -21.32 1.18
C GLU A 227 -17.18 -21.01 -0.11
N GLU A 228 -18.15 -20.09 -0.04
CA GLU A 228 -18.92 -19.64 -1.21
C GLU A 228 -18.06 -18.77 -2.12
N GLN A 229 -17.18 -17.93 -1.55
CA GLN A 229 -16.22 -17.13 -2.30
C GLN A 229 -15.22 -18.04 -3.02
N GLU A 230 -14.71 -19.09 -2.37
CA GLU A 230 -13.81 -20.06 -3.01
C GLU A 230 -14.52 -20.81 -4.15
N SER A 231 -15.73 -21.30 -3.91
CA SER A 231 -16.55 -21.98 -4.93
C SER A 231 -16.82 -21.10 -6.15
N LEU A 232 -17.13 -19.81 -5.94
CA LEU A 232 -17.32 -18.86 -7.03
C LEU A 232 -16.02 -18.64 -7.83
N TYR A 233 -14.88 -18.57 -7.14
CA TYR A 233 -13.58 -18.36 -7.78
C TYR A 233 -13.22 -19.53 -8.68
N GLU A 234 -13.41 -20.76 -8.19
CA GLU A 234 -13.21 -21.99 -8.97
C GLU A 234 -14.12 -22.02 -10.19
N LEU A 235 -15.40 -21.70 -10.01
CA LEU A 235 -16.38 -21.73 -11.09
C LEU A 235 -16.04 -20.74 -12.22
N VAL A 236 -15.67 -19.51 -11.86
CA VAL A 236 -15.26 -18.48 -12.84
C VAL A 236 -13.95 -18.85 -13.55
N SER A 237 -13.15 -19.70 -12.92
CA SER A 237 -11.88 -20.17 -13.47
C SER A 237 -12.05 -21.32 -14.48
N LEU A 238 -13.24 -21.93 -14.56
CA LEU A 238 -13.53 -22.99 -15.54
C LEU A 238 -13.35 -22.50 -16.98
N GLU A 239 -12.91 -23.42 -17.85
CA GLU A 239 -12.72 -23.19 -19.27
C GLU A 239 -13.86 -23.75 -20.12
N ASP A 240 -14.52 -24.82 -19.68
CA ASP A 240 -15.67 -25.43 -20.38
C ASP A 240 -16.98 -24.67 -20.06
N PRO A 241 -17.61 -24.01 -21.06
CA PRO A 241 -18.86 -23.28 -20.86
C PRO A 241 -20.06 -24.16 -20.43
N ARG A 242 -20.05 -25.45 -20.78
CA ARG A 242 -21.14 -26.38 -20.42
C ARG A 242 -21.07 -26.76 -18.95
N GLU A 243 -19.86 -27.06 -18.47
CA GLU A 243 -19.61 -27.32 -17.05
C GLU A 243 -19.90 -26.07 -16.23
N GLU A 244 -19.44 -24.90 -16.69
CA GLU A 244 -19.71 -23.62 -16.03
C GLU A 244 -21.22 -23.41 -15.83
N GLN A 245 -22.04 -23.63 -16.87
CA GLN A 245 -23.48 -23.45 -16.78
C GLN A 245 -24.15 -24.42 -15.79
N PHE A 246 -23.73 -25.69 -15.79
CA PHE A 246 -24.25 -26.70 -14.87
C PHE A 246 -23.88 -26.38 -13.41
N TYR A 247 -22.60 -26.11 -13.14
CA TYR A 247 -22.12 -25.77 -11.81
C TYR A 247 -22.69 -24.44 -11.32
N TRP A 248 -22.96 -23.48 -12.22
CA TRP A 248 -23.58 -22.19 -11.85
C TRP A 248 -24.98 -22.36 -11.30
N GLY A 249 -25.80 -23.22 -11.93
CA GLY A 249 -27.15 -23.51 -11.44
C GLY A 249 -27.13 -24.12 -10.03
N ARG A 250 -26.22 -25.07 -9.80
CA ARG A 250 -26.05 -25.71 -8.49
C ARG A 250 -25.52 -24.75 -7.43
N PHE A 251 -24.53 -23.94 -7.79
CA PHE A 251 -23.94 -22.92 -6.92
C PHE A 251 -25.00 -21.92 -6.49
N MET A 252 -25.73 -21.33 -7.45
CA MET A 252 -26.84 -20.41 -7.14
C MET A 252 -27.88 -21.07 -6.23
N GLY A 253 -28.24 -22.33 -6.46
CA GLY A 253 -29.20 -23.05 -5.61
C GLY A 253 -28.76 -23.25 -4.15
N ALA A 254 -27.45 -23.23 -3.86
CA ALA A 254 -26.90 -23.41 -2.51
C ALA A 254 -26.77 -22.10 -1.72
N LEU A 255 -26.82 -20.95 -2.40
CA LEU A 255 -26.63 -19.63 -1.79
C LEU A 255 -27.88 -19.11 -1.07
N SER A 256 -27.66 -18.20 -0.12
CA SER A 256 -28.74 -17.41 0.48
C SER A 256 -29.48 -16.57 -0.58
N GLN A 257 -30.71 -16.14 -0.29
CA GLN A 257 -31.45 -15.28 -1.20
C GLN A 257 -30.73 -13.95 -1.46
N GLU A 258 -30.25 -13.29 -0.40
CA GLU A 258 -29.53 -12.02 -0.48
C GLU A 258 -28.28 -12.13 -1.37
N THR A 259 -27.50 -13.19 -1.19
CA THR A 259 -26.29 -13.45 -1.98
C THR A 259 -26.63 -13.69 -3.45
N ARG A 260 -27.69 -14.45 -3.75
CA ARG A 260 -28.16 -14.68 -5.12
C ARG A 260 -28.61 -13.39 -5.79
N ASP A 261 -29.36 -12.56 -5.07
CA ASP A 261 -29.88 -11.31 -5.59
C ASP A 261 -28.73 -10.35 -5.90
N MET A 262 -27.73 -10.24 -5.01
CA MET A 262 -26.50 -9.48 -5.25
C MET A 262 -25.78 -9.96 -6.52
N LEU A 263 -25.46 -11.25 -6.63
CA LEU A 263 -24.73 -11.80 -7.79
C LEU A 263 -25.48 -11.61 -9.11
N SER A 264 -26.81 -11.75 -9.07
CA SER A 264 -27.69 -11.57 -10.23
C SER A 264 -27.79 -10.10 -10.64
N ALA A 265 -27.97 -9.19 -9.68
CA ALA A 265 -28.02 -7.75 -9.91
C ALA A 265 -26.70 -7.23 -10.51
N TRP A 266 -25.58 -7.72 -10.01
CA TRP A 266 -24.25 -7.37 -10.52
C TRP A 266 -23.91 -8.05 -11.84
N ARG A 267 -24.65 -9.09 -12.24
CA ARG A 267 -24.37 -9.92 -13.42
C ARG A 267 -22.94 -10.46 -13.41
N VAL A 268 -22.49 -10.97 -12.26
CA VAL A 268 -21.08 -11.39 -12.04
C VAL A 268 -20.59 -12.38 -13.09
N ARG A 269 -21.47 -13.25 -13.59
CA ARG A 269 -21.16 -14.20 -14.68
C ARG A 269 -20.65 -13.52 -15.96
N GLN A 270 -21.05 -12.29 -16.23
CA GLN A 270 -20.65 -11.52 -17.41
C GLN A 270 -19.40 -10.67 -17.17
N TRP A 271 -18.84 -10.68 -15.95
CA TRP A 271 -17.67 -9.86 -15.65
C TRP A 271 -16.42 -10.42 -16.33
N PRO A 272 -15.50 -9.54 -16.78
CA PRO A 272 -14.18 -9.97 -17.21
C PRO A 272 -13.45 -10.71 -16.09
N LYS A 273 -12.74 -11.80 -16.41
CA LYS A 273 -11.94 -12.59 -15.44
C LYS A 273 -10.99 -11.70 -14.60
N ASN A 274 -10.41 -10.68 -15.23
CA ASN A 274 -9.55 -9.70 -14.56
C ASN A 274 -10.30 -8.90 -13.47
N ARG A 275 -11.55 -8.48 -13.73
CA ARG A 275 -12.37 -7.74 -12.76
C ARG A 275 -12.71 -8.60 -11.55
N ILE A 276 -13.00 -9.89 -11.77
CA ILE A 276 -13.24 -10.84 -10.69
C ILE A 276 -11.96 -11.01 -9.87
N LYS A 277 -10.81 -11.25 -10.52
CA LYS A 277 -9.51 -11.32 -9.82
C LYS A 277 -9.26 -10.08 -8.95
N LEU A 278 -9.53 -8.87 -9.45
CA LEU A 278 -9.38 -7.65 -8.68
C LEU A 278 -10.30 -7.61 -7.46
N LEU A 279 -11.57 -8.04 -7.61
CA LEU A 279 -12.49 -8.14 -6.48
C LEU A 279 -11.88 -8.98 -5.35
N TYR A 280 -11.36 -10.17 -5.67
CA TYR A 280 -10.71 -11.03 -4.67
C TYR A 280 -9.46 -10.40 -4.05
N GLU A 281 -8.65 -9.67 -4.85
CA GLU A 281 -7.51 -8.91 -4.32
C GLU A 281 -7.96 -7.82 -3.33
N LEU A 282 -9.11 -7.17 -3.57
CA LEU A 282 -9.63 -6.08 -2.74
C LEU A 282 -10.32 -6.55 -1.45
N ILE A 283 -10.79 -7.80 -1.36
CA ILE A 283 -11.41 -8.36 -0.14
C ILE A 283 -10.49 -8.18 1.07
N ASP A 284 -9.18 -8.27 0.88
CA ASP A 284 -8.19 -8.11 1.94
C ASP A 284 -8.03 -6.68 2.46
N TYR A 285 -8.54 -5.69 1.72
CA TYR A 285 -8.42 -4.25 1.98
C TYR A 285 -9.71 -3.64 2.55
N VAL A 286 -10.74 -4.45 2.78
CA VAL A 286 -12.04 -3.98 3.28
C VAL A 286 -12.46 -4.72 4.55
N GLY A 287 -13.17 -4.01 5.43
CA GLY A 287 -13.85 -4.61 6.59
C GLY A 287 -15.15 -5.31 6.19
N PHE A 288 -15.75 -6.03 7.15
CA PHE A 288 -17.14 -6.44 7.05
C PHE A 288 -18.04 -5.24 7.36
N TYR A 289 -19.21 -5.16 6.74
CA TYR A 289 -20.25 -4.29 7.26
C TYR A 289 -20.66 -4.77 8.64
N GLN A 290 -20.70 -3.84 9.61
CA GLN A 290 -21.37 -4.10 10.87
C GLN A 290 -22.86 -4.19 10.57
N THR A 291 -23.39 -5.42 10.53
CA THR A 291 -24.83 -5.64 10.64
C THR A 291 -25.22 -5.24 12.05
N ASN A 292 -25.83 -4.06 12.19
CA ASN A 292 -26.48 -3.64 13.43
C ASN A 292 -27.62 -4.60 13.79
#